data_AF-A0A0B1SII8-F1
#
_entry.id   AF-A0A0B1SII8-F1
#
_cell.length_a   1.000
_cell.length_b   1.000
_cell.length_c   1.000
_cell.angle_alpha   90.00
_cell.angle_beta   90.00
_cell.angle_gamma   90.00
#
_symmetry.space_group_name_H-M   'P 1'
#
loop_
_entity.id
_entity.type
_entity.pdbx_description
1 polymer ?
#
loop_
_entity_poly.entity_id
_entity_poly.type
_entity_poly.pdbx_seq_one_letter_code
_entity_poly.pdbx_strand_id
1 'polypeptide(L)'
;MTFSRTWLARRKTAQDLVELQELTGGVGFISINSSFYYTYRQKETLCSDELYTGFLLDDNAPQWNVSCIWTGMGIAVTCAPVPPKYNNVAFAYIPPLEWQKRITAFRKKIGCPAEKINQTSQISELFICNERCVQGGIGYIPSLIMLLSFSIAFIKNCLV
;
A
#
# COMPACT_ATOMS: atom_id res chain seq x y z
N MET A 1 -10.19 8.53 14.23
CA MET A 1 -9.45 8.59 12.94
C MET A 1 -7.97 8.34 13.20
N THR A 2 -7.53 7.09 13.25
CA THR A 2 -6.14 6.71 13.60
C THR A 2 -5.26 6.44 12.37
N PHE A 3 -5.83 6.68 11.18
CA PHE A 3 -5.25 6.37 9.88
C PHE A 3 -3.92 7.10 9.59
N SER A 4 -3.72 8.27 10.19
CA SER A 4 -2.58 9.16 9.89
C SER A 4 -1.22 8.68 10.44
N ARG A 5 -1.15 8.07 11.63
CA ARG A 5 0.15 7.88 12.30
C ARG A 5 0.99 6.74 11.73
N THR A 6 0.36 5.60 11.42
CA THR A 6 1.09 4.41 10.95
C THR A 6 1.67 4.62 9.55
N TRP A 7 0.89 5.23 8.65
CA TRP A 7 1.37 5.55 7.30
C TRP A 7 2.50 6.59 7.35
N LEU A 8 2.36 7.66 8.14
CA LEU A 8 3.41 8.67 8.31
C LEU A 8 4.70 8.08 8.90
N ALA A 9 4.59 7.18 9.88
CA ALA A 9 5.75 6.48 10.45
C ALA A 9 6.46 5.64 9.38
N ARG A 10 5.72 4.86 8.59
CA ARG A 10 6.29 4.06 7.49
C ARG A 10 6.92 4.92 6.40
N ARG A 11 6.29 6.05 6.05
CA ARG A 11 6.87 7.04 5.13
C ARG A 11 8.21 7.54 5.66
N LYS A 12 8.25 7.98 6.92
CA LYS A 12 9.49 8.47 7.54
C LYS A 12 10.57 7.39 7.50
N THR A 13 10.25 6.16 7.89
CA THR A 13 11.18 5.02 7.79
C THR A 13 11.67 4.79 6.37
N ALA A 14 10.80 4.88 5.36
CA ALA A 14 11.20 4.72 3.96
C ALA A 14 12.15 5.85 3.50
N GLN A 15 11.89 7.10 3.89
CA GLN A 15 12.76 8.24 3.60
C GLN A 15 14.14 8.08 4.27
N ASP A 16 14.15 7.73 5.56
CA ASP A 16 15.38 7.47 6.31
C ASP A 16 16.18 6.32 5.64
N LEU A 17 15.52 5.27 5.13
CA LEU A 17 16.19 4.18 4.39
C LEU A 17 16.79 4.61 3.05
N VAL A 18 16.18 5.55 2.33
CA VAL A 18 16.76 6.10 1.08
C VAL A 18 18.05 6.85 1.41
N GLU A 19 18.01 7.75 2.39
CA GLU A 19 19.19 8.50 2.83
C GLU A 19 20.33 7.54 3.22
N LEU A 20 20.01 6.48 3.95
CA LEU A 20 20.98 5.46 4.34
C LEU A 20 21.57 4.70 3.13
N GLN A 21 20.74 4.37 2.14
CA GLN A 21 21.20 3.71 0.92
C GLN A 21 22.14 4.62 0.11
N GLU A 22 21.84 5.92 0.05
CA GLU A 22 22.68 6.92 -0.61
C GLU A 22 24.02 7.09 0.10
N LEU A 23 24.02 7.16 1.44
CA LEU A 23 25.23 7.31 2.25
C LEU A 23 26.15 6.08 2.21
N THR A 24 25.60 4.88 2.12
CA THR A 24 26.38 3.62 2.16
C THR A 24 26.76 3.08 0.79
N GLY A 25 26.22 3.65 -0.29
CA GLY A 25 26.41 3.11 -1.64
C GLY A 25 25.94 1.65 -1.79
N GLY A 26 25.09 1.17 -0.87
CA GLY A 26 24.65 -0.23 -0.81
C GLY A 26 25.66 -1.23 -0.24
N VAL A 27 26.83 -0.78 0.23
CA VAL A 27 27.86 -1.64 0.85
C VAL A 27 27.99 -1.25 2.32
N GLY A 28 27.53 -2.12 3.21
CA GLY A 28 27.33 -1.82 4.62
C GLY A 28 28.61 -1.50 5.39
N PHE A 29 28.48 -0.61 6.39
CA PHE A 29 28.72 -0.83 7.83
C PHE A 29 28.65 0.55 8.49
N ILE A 30 27.46 0.92 8.97
CA ILE A 30 27.31 2.07 9.88
C ILE A 30 27.46 1.52 11.29
N SER A 31 28.17 2.22 12.17
CA SER A 31 28.08 1.97 13.61
C SER A 31 26.60 2.03 14.02
N ILE A 32 25.99 0.87 14.25
CA ILE A 32 24.55 0.72 14.45
C ILE A 32 24.18 1.44 15.75
N ASN A 33 23.68 2.67 15.65
CA ASN A 33 22.89 3.26 16.72
C ASN A 33 21.56 2.47 16.83
N SER A 34 20.96 2.41 18.01
CA SER A 34 19.66 1.76 18.27
C SER A 34 18.55 2.27 17.34
N SER A 35 18.55 3.56 16.95
CA SER A 35 17.59 4.09 15.97
C SER A 35 17.79 3.53 14.56
N PHE A 36 19.04 3.28 14.17
CA PHE A 36 19.39 2.68 12.88
C PHE A 36 18.96 1.21 12.81
N TYR A 37 19.17 0.45 13.89
CA TYR A 37 18.71 -0.94 13.97
C TYR A 37 17.20 -1.06 13.76
N TYR A 38 16.41 -0.20 14.41
CA TYR A 38 14.96 -0.22 14.26
C TYR A 38 14.53 0.07 12.82
N THR A 39 15.11 1.09 12.20
CA THR A 39 14.84 1.48 10.79
C THR A 39 15.20 0.36 9.82
N TYR A 40 16.38 -0.24 9.99
CA TYR A 40 16.82 -1.38 9.19
C TYR A 40 15.90 -2.60 9.35
N ARG A 41 15.44 -2.89 10.58
CA ARG A 41 14.49 -3.98 10.85
C ARG A 41 13.18 -3.81 10.08
N GLN A 42 12.70 -2.58 9.94
CA GLN A 42 11.47 -2.28 9.21
C GLN A 42 11.65 -2.39 7.68
N LYS A 43 12.89 -2.44 7.17
CA LYS A 43 13.16 -2.60 5.74
C LYS A 43 12.51 -3.85 5.18
N GLU A 44 12.60 -4.98 5.88
CA GLU A 44 12.01 -6.25 5.40
C GLU A 44 10.48 -6.17 5.24
N THR A 45 9.82 -5.51 6.19
CA THR A 45 8.38 -5.22 6.13
C THR A 45 8.04 -4.34 4.92
N LEU A 46 8.81 -3.27 4.68
CA LEU A 46 8.61 -2.37 3.55
C LEU A 46 8.94 -3.03 2.20
N CYS A 47 9.92 -3.92 2.15
CA CYS A 47 10.26 -4.69 0.96
C CYS A 47 9.19 -5.73 0.61
N SER A 48 8.35 -6.13 1.57
CA SER A 48 7.30 -7.13 1.36
C SER A 48 5.90 -6.51 1.19
N ASP A 49 5.74 -5.22 1.41
CA ASP A 49 4.45 -4.52 1.28
C ASP A 49 4.23 -4.07 -0.19
N GLU A 50 3.07 -4.41 -0.71
CA GLU A 50 2.66 -4.23 -2.11
C GLU A 50 1.51 -3.23 -2.27
N LEU A 51 0.97 -2.72 -1.16
CA LEU A 51 -0.28 -1.97 -1.15
C LEU A 51 -0.03 -0.46 -1.31
N TYR A 52 0.82 0.14 -0.48
CA TYR A 52 1.03 1.60 -0.50
C TYR A 52 2.48 2.04 -0.55
N THR A 53 3.43 1.10 -0.54
CA THR A 53 4.87 1.39 -0.64
C THR A 53 5.19 2.22 -1.87
N GLY A 54 4.46 1.98 -2.96
CA GLY A 54 4.57 2.76 -4.18
C GLY A 54 4.42 4.26 -3.98
N PHE A 55 3.62 4.75 -3.01
CA PHE A 55 3.35 6.18 -2.76
C PHE A 55 4.19 6.80 -1.63
N LEU A 56 4.95 6.00 -0.88
CA LEU A 56 5.61 6.47 0.35
C LEU A 56 6.68 7.53 0.10
N LEU A 57 7.28 7.59 -1.08
CA LEU A 57 8.37 8.51 -1.41
C LEU A 57 7.94 9.73 -2.23
N ASP A 58 6.65 9.91 -2.54
CA ASP A 58 6.19 11.09 -3.27
C ASP A 58 6.12 12.31 -2.35
N ASP A 59 6.77 13.41 -2.67
CA ASP A 59 6.90 14.59 -1.79
C ASP A 59 5.56 15.13 -1.27
N ASN A 60 4.56 15.22 -2.16
CA ASN A 60 3.25 15.79 -1.84
C ASN A 60 2.27 14.78 -1.22
N ALA A 61 2.65 13.52 -1.04
CA ALA A 61 1.74 12.49 -0.53
C ALA A 61 1.08 12.78 0.83
N PRO A 62 1.73 13.48 1.79
CA PRO A 62 1.07 13.86 3.05
C PRO A 62 -0.13 14.79 2.89
N GLN A 63 -0.25 15.50 1.76
CA GLN A 63 -1.34 16.44 1.46
C GLN A 63 -2.46 15.79 0.66
N TRP A 64 -2.28 14.53 0.23
CA TRP A 64 -3.25 13.86 -0.62
C TRP A 64 -4.46 13.35 0.17
N ASN A 65 -5.58 13.23 -0.55
CA ASN A 65 -6.77 12.60 0.00
C ASN A 65 -6.52 11.11 0.26
N VAL A 66 -7.19 10.60 1.29
CA VAL A 66 -7.10 9.20 1.69
C VAL A 66 -8.18 8.39 0.99
N SER A 67 -7.77 7.26 0.43
CA SER A 67 -8.64 6.33 -0.28
C SER A 67 -8.40 4.89 0.17
N CYS A 68 -9.41 4.04 -0.02
CA CYS A 68 -9.27 2.59 0.13
C CYS A 68 -8.42 2.06 -1.03
N ILE A 69 -7.50 1.15 -0.73
CA ILE A 69 -6.65 0.49 -1.71
C ILE A 69 -6.49 -1.00 -1.40
N TRP A 70 -6.39 -1.81 -2.45
CA TRP A 70 -6.11 -3.25 -2.39
C TRP A 70 -5.50 -3.73 -3.70
N THR A 71 -4.87 -4.90 -3.70
CA THR A 71 -4.27 -5.52 -4.89
C THR A 71 -4.98 -6.82 -5.25
N GLY A 72 -5.25 -7.04 -6.55
CA GLY A 72 -5.87 -8.27 -7.06
C GLY A 72 -7.18 -8.64 -6.36
N MET A 73 -7.38 -9.92 -6.05
CA MET A 73 -8.52 -10.41 -5.24
C MET A 73 -8.30 -10.26 -3.72
N GLY A 74 -7.32 -9.46 -3.30
CA GLY A 74 -6.95 -9.31 -1.90
C GLY A 74 -8.11 -8.76 -1.06
N ILE A 75 -8.47 -9.50 -0.01
CA ILE A 75 -9.45 -9.09 1.01
C ILE A 75 -8.86 -7.99 1.92
N ALA A 76 -7.54 -7.82 1.89
CA ALA A 76 -6.80 -6.83 2.65
C ALA A 76 -6.95 -5.44 2.04
N VAL A 77 -8.05 -4.77 2.38
CA VAL A 77 -8.25 -3.35 2.09
C VAL A 77 -7.52 -2.52 3.15
N THR A 78 -6.69 -1.59 2.71
CA THR A 78 -6.11 -0.56 3.58
C THR A 78 -6.47 0.82 3.07
N CYS A 79 -6.43 1.79 3.96
CA CYS A 79 -6.48 3.18 3.58
C CYS A 79 -5.05 3.67 3.24
N ALA A 80 -4.91 4.61 2.30
CA ALA A 80 -3.64 5.28 1.95
C ALA A 80 -3.90 6.63 1.30
N PRO A 81 -3.03 7.64 1.48
CA PRO A 81 -3.02 8.81 0.61
C PRO A 81 -2.75 8.38 -0.84
N VAL A 82 -3.57 8.83 -1.79
CA VAL A 82 -3.43 8.51 -3.22
C VAL A 82 -3.30 9.76 -4.07
N PRO A 83 -2.59 9.71 -5.21
CA PRO A 83 -2.37 10.89 -6.05
C PRO A 83 -3.67 11.62 -6.45
N PRO A 84 -3.69 12.96 -6.51
CA PRO A 84 -4.90 13.75 -6.78
C PRO A 84 -5.60 13.42 -8.09
N LYS A 85 -4.89 12.85 -9.07
CA LYS A 85 -5.47 12.39 -10.34
C LYS A 85 -6.57 11.34 -10.16
N TYR A 86 -6.64 10.68 -9.00
CA TYR A 86 -7.67 9.71 -8.67
C TYR A 86 -8.84 10.28 -7.87
N ASN A 87 -8.77 11.51 -7.36
CA ASN A 87 -9.76 12.03 -6.39
C ASN A 87 -11.17 12.24 -6.96
N ASN A 88 -11.28 12.46 -8.27
CA ASN A 88 -12.54 12.87 -8.91
C ASN A 88 -13.39 11.69 -9.40
N VAL A 89 -12.94 10.46 -9.20
CA VAL A 89 -13.66 9.24 -9.60
C VAL A 89 -14.00 8.42 -8.36
N ALA A 90 -15.14 7.73 -8.34
CA ALA A 90 -15.48 6.87 -7.20
C ALA A 90 -14.51 5.69 -7.08
N PHE A 91 -14.08 5.16 -8.23
CA PHE A 91 -13.22 4.00 -8.34
C PHE A 91 -12.19 4.20 -9.46
N ALA A 92 -10.96 3.79 -9.22
CA ALA A 92 -9.87 3.77 -10.18
C ALA A 92 -9.02 2.52 -9.99
N TYR A 93 -8.18 2.20 -10.97
CA TYR A 93 -7.15 1.17 -10.81
C TYR A 93 -5.87 1.56 -11.55
N ILE A 94 -4.75 1.04 -11.07
CA ILE A 94 -3.43 1.14 -11.71
C ILE A 94 -3.12 -0.23 -12.31
N PRO A 95 -2.95 -0.34 -13.64
CA PRO A 95 -2.65 -1.60 -14.29
C PRO A 95 -1.39 -2.28 -13.71
N PRO A 96 -1.27 -3.62 -13.77
CA PRO A 96 -0.17 -4.34 -13.15
C PRO A 96 1.19 -3.80 -13.60
N LEU A 97 1.41 -3.62 -14.91
CA LEU A 97 2.69 -3.15 -15.43
C LEU A 97 3.11 -1.77 -14.86
N GLU A 98 2.17 -0.84 -14.68
CA GLU A 98 2.46 0.48 -14.11
C GLU A 98 2.74 0.36 -12.60
N TRP A 99 1.94 -0.43 -11.89
CA TRP A 99 2.10 -0.62 -10.45
C TRP A 99 3.40 -1.34 -10.08
N GLN A 100 3.71 -2.41 -10.81
CA GLN A 100 4.95 -3.17 -10.69
C GLN A 100 6.16 -2.26 -10.87
N LYS A 101 6.21 -1.47 -11.95
CA LYS A 101 7.30 -0.49 -12.19
C LYS A 101 7.49 0.45 -11.00
N ARG A 102 6.39 0.92 -10.41
CA ARG A 102 6.43 1.83 -9.26
C ARG A 102 7.00 1.15 -8.02
N ILE A 103 6.55 -0.07 -7.71
CA ILE A 103 7.08 -0.85 -6.57
C ILE A 103 8.53 -1.24 -6.80
N THR A 104 8.92 -1.66 -8.01
CA THR A 104 10.31 -1.95 -8.37
C THR A 104 11.20 -0.72 -8.10
N ALA A 105 10.76 0.46 -8.52
CA ALA A 105 11.51 1.70 -8.30
C ALA A 105 11.64 2.02 -6.79
N PHE A 106 10.57 1.86 -6.03
CA PHE A 106 10.58 2.02 -4.57
C PHE A 106 11.56 1.04 -3.90
N ARG A 107 11.43 -0.26 -4.16
CA ARG A 107 12.27 -1.33 -3.57
C ARG A 107 13.76 -1.11 -3.88
N LYS A 108 14.10 -0.63 -5.09
CA LYS A 108 15.47 -0.26 -5.45
C LYS A 108 15.99 0.91 -4.63
N LYS A 109 15.19 1.98 -4.47
CA LYS A 109 15.60 3.19 -3.74
C LYS A 109 15.90 2.92 -2.26
N ILE A 110 15.13 2.04 -1.60
CA ILE A 110 15.33 1.72 -0.19
C ILE A 110 16.33 0.56 0.06
N GLY A 111 16.97 0.03 -0.99
CA GLY A 111 17.97 -1.03 -0.85
C GLY A 111 17.40 -2.41 -0.48
N CYS A 112 16.27 -2.80 -1.08
CA CYS A 112 15.73 -4.16 -0.95
C CYS A 112 16.62 -5.19 -1.68
N PRO A 113 16.62 -6.47 -1.23
CA PRO A 113 17.34 -7.53 -1.91
C PRO A 113 16.76 -7.83 -3.30
N ALA A 114 17.61 -8.30 -4.21
CA ALA A 114 17.24 -8.59 -5.60
C ALA A 114 16.06 -9.57 -5.72
N GLU A 115 15.97 -10.55 -4.82
CA GLU A 115 14.85 -11.49 -4.75
C GLU A 115 13.50 -10.78 -4.58
N LYS A 116 13.39 -9.89 -3.60
CA LYS A 116 12.18 -9.08 -3.36
C LYS A 116 11.90 -8.14 -4.53
N ILE A 117 12.94 -7.63 -5.21
CA ILE A 117 12.76 -6.82 -6.42
C ILE A 117 12.17 -7.68 -7.55
N ASN A 118 12.66 -8.89 -7.77
CA ASN A 118 12.16 -9.78 -8.83
C ASN A 118 10.73 -10.26 -8.60
N GLN A 119 10.35 -10.47 -7.34
CA GLN A 119 8.99 -10.81 -6.93
C GLN A 119 7.96 -9.74 -7.32
N THR A 120 8.39 -8.50 -7.64
CA THR A 120 7.45 -7.46 -8.11
C THR A 120 6.70 -7.84 -9.38
N SER A 121 7.26 -8.73 -10.22
CA SER A 121 6.60 -9.22 -11.44
C SER A 121 5.28 -9.96 -11.20
N GLN A 122 5.04 -10.46 -9.98
CA GLN A 122 3.85 -11.21 -9.60
C GLN A 122 2.75 -10.31 -9.01
N ILE A 123 3.03 -9.04 -8.79
CA ILE A 123 2.09 -8.10 -8.17
C ILE A 123 0.98 -7.75 -9.17
N SER A 124 -0.27 -7.90 -8.75
CA SER A 124 -1.45 -7.53 -9.54
C SER A 124 -1.64 -6.01 -9.62
N GLU A 125 -2.72 -5.59 -10.28
CA GLU A 125 -3.18 -4.21 -10.29
C GLU A 125 -3.47 -3.69 -8.88
N LEU A 126 -3.33 -2.36 -8.70
CA LEU A 126 -3.79 -1.67 -7.51
C LEU A 126 -5.15 -1.06 -7.77
N PHE A 127 -6.14 -1.43 -6.96
CA PHE A 127 -7.44 -0.80 -6.96
C PHE A 127 -7.49 0.37 -5.97
N ILE A 128 -8.23 1.40 -6.32
CA ILE A 128 -8.41 2.62 -5.53
C ILE A 128 -9.91 2.91 -5.47
N CYS A 129 -10.45 3.06 -4.26
CA CYS A 129 -11.83 3.45 -4.03
C CYS A 129 -11.88 4.66 -3.09
N ASN A 130 -12.53 5.72 -3.55
CA ASN A 130 -12.66 6.98 -2.80
C ASN A 130 -13.91 7.00 -1.91
N GLU A 131 -14.77 5.97 -2.00
CA GLU A 131 -15.86 5.81 -1.06
C GLU A 131 -15.34 5.49 0.34
N ARG A 132 -16.05 5.99 1.36
CA ARG A 132 -15.65 6.07 2.78
C ARG A 132 -14.64 4.98 3.20
N CYS A 133 -13.40 5.42 3.45
CA CYS A 133 -12.34 4.58 3.99
C CYS A 133 -12.62 4.25 5.46
N VAL A 134 -13.22 3.08 5.71
CA VAL A 134 -13.45 2.57 7.07
C VAL A 134 -12.33 1.58 7.39
N GLN A 135 -11.85 1.62 8.62
CA GLN A 135 -10.66 0.92 9.13
C GLN A 135 -10.75 -0.63 9.13
N GLY A 136 -11.57 -1.23 8.25
CA GLY A 136 -11.82 -2.68 8.15
C GLY A 136 -12.48 -3.17 6.85
N GLY A 137 -12.48 -2.39 5.76
CA GLY A 137 -13.01 -2.82 4.46
C GLY A 137 -14.10 -1.93 3.85
N ILE A 138 -14.81 -2.48 2.86
CA ILE A 138 -15.92 -1.86 2.12
C ILE A 138 -16.90 -1.22 3.10
N GLY A 139 -17.25 0.05 2.86
CA GLY A 139 -18.14 0.81 3.74
C GLY A 139 -19.44 0.06 4.08
N TYR A 140 -20.04 0.39 5.23
CA TYR A 140 -21.23 -0.27 5.75
C TYR A 140 -22.37 -0.42 4.72
N ILE A 141 -22.57 0.60 3.87
CA ILE A 141 -23.62 0.59 2.83
C ILE A 141 -23.33 -0.47 1.76
N PRO A 142 -22.18 -0.48 1.05
CA PRO A 142 -21.90 -1.53 0.08
C PRO A 142 -21.77 -2.94 0.69
N SER A 143 -21.35 -3.06 1.95
CA SER A 143 -21.39 -4.33 2.69
C SER A 143 -22.82 -4.84 2.94
N LEU A 144 -23.75 -3.94 3.30
CA LEU A 144 -25.18 -4.28 3.44
C LEU A 144 -25.82 -4.69 2.11
N ILE A 145 -25.48 -4.00 1.02
CA ILE A 145 -26.01 -4.31 -0.31
C ILE A 145 -25.54 -5.72 -0.74
N MET A 146 -24.28 -6.07 -0.51
CA MET A 146 -23.78 -7.43 -0.77
C MET A 146 -24.49 -8.47 0.09
N LEU A 147 -24.62 -8.24 1.40
CA LEU A 147 -25.32 -9.17 2.31
C LEU A 147 -26.77 -9.41 1.86
N LEU A 148 -27.53 -8.34 1.55
CA LEU A 148 -28.89 -8.45 1.06
C LEU A 148 -28.97 -9.23 -0.26
N SER A 149 -28.03 -8.99 -1.17
CA SER A 149 -27.94 -9.69 -2.45
C SER A 149 -27.69 -11.19 -2.26
N PHE A 150 -26.77 -11.55 -1.35
CA PHE A 150 -26.51 -12.95 -1.00
C PHE A 150 -27.70 -13.62 -0.31
N SER A 151 -28.39 -12.93 0.60
CA SER A 151 -29.59 -13.45 1.26
C SER A 151 -30.71 -13.75 0.25
N ILE A 152 -30.96 -12.85 -0.70
CA ILE A 152 -31.98 -13.05 -1.74
C ILE A 152 -31.61 -14.22 -2.66
N ALA A 153 -30.34 -14.32 -3.06
CA ALA A 153 -29.85 -15.41 -3.90
C ALA A 153 -29.95 -16.77 -3.20
N PHE A 154 -29.60 -16.83 -1.91
CA PHE A 154 -29.72 -18.03 -1.09
C PHE A 154 -31.18 -18.47 -0.93
N ILE A 155 -32.09 -17.54 -0.65
CA ILE A 155 -33.52 -17.86 -0.53
C ILE A 155 -34.05 -18.41 -1.86
N LYS A 156 -33.73 -17.77 -2.98
CA LYS A 156 -34.24 -18.17 -4.30
C LYS A 156 -33.71 -19.51 -4.81
N ASN A 157 -32.48 -19.89 -4.46
CA ASN A 157 -31.83 -21.07 -5.03
C ASN A 157 -31.73 -22.25 -4.06
N CYS A 158 -31.87 -22.03 -2.75
CA CYS A 158 -31.68 -23.08 -1.75
C CYS A 158 -32.90 -23.35 -0.85
N LEU A 159 -33.87 -22.43 -0.78
CA LEU A 159 -35.06 -22.56 0.07
C LEU A 159 -36.39 -22.64 -0.70
N VAL A 160 -36.40 -22.21 -1.95
CA VAL A 160 -37.50 -22.38 -2.93
C VAL A 160 -37.07 -23.43 -3.94
#